data_AF-A0A3M2Y2B3-F1
#
_entry.id   AF-A0A3M2Y2B3-F1
#
_cell.length_a   1.000
_cell.length_b   1.000
_cell.length_c   1.000
_cell.angle_alpha   90.00
_cell.angle_beta   90.00
_cell.angle_gamma   90.00
#
_symmetry.space_group_name_H-M   'P 1'
#
loop_
_entity.id
_entity.type
_entity.pdbx_description
1 polymer ?
#
loop_
_entity_poly.entity_id
_entity_poly.type
_entity_poly.pdbx_seq_one_letter_code
_entity_poly.pdbx_strand_id
1 'polypeptide(L)' 'IMLSELRLADRVLVRPGAVIPADGTIVEGQSSVDESLLTGEYLPQARSV' A
#
# COMPACT_ATOMS: atom_id res chain seq x y z
N ILE A 1 1.84 -8.28 13.23
CA ILE A 1 1.50 -9.52 12.50
C ILE A 1 2.68 -9.87 11.62
N MET A 2 3.04 -11.16 11.52
CA MET A 2 3.98 -11.55 10.46
C MET A 2 3.27 -11.39 9.12
N LEU A 3 4.00 -11.01 8.06
CA LEU A 3 3.43 -10.90 6.71
C LEU A 3 2.77 -12.21 6.25
N SER A 4 3.30 -13.34 6.71
CA SER A 4 2.80 -14.69 6.44
C SER A 4 1.45 -15.02 7.11
N GLU A 5 0.96 -14.18 8.01
CA GLU A 5 -0.33 -14.37 8.70
C GLU A 5 -1.45 -13.49 8.14
N LEU A 6 -1.16 -12.65 7.13
CA LEU A 6 -2.17 -11.83 6.46
C LEU A 6 -3.20 -12.71 5.77
N ARG A 7 -4.47 -12.50 6.08
CA ARG A 7 -5.60 -13.16 5.43
C ARG A 7 -6.33 -12.20 4.49
N LEU A 8 -6.98 -12.79 3.49
CA LEU A 8 -7.92 -12.06 2.63
C LEU A 8 -8.97 -11.36 3.50
N ALA A 9 -9.20 -10.07 3.21
CA ALA A 9 -10.08 -9.15 3.94
C ALA A 9 -9.55 -8.58 5.27
N ASP A 10 -8.30 -8.86 5.66
CA ASP A 10 -7.68 -8.15 6.78
C ASP A 10 -7.48 -6.67 6.45
N ARG A 11 -7.77 -5.80 7.42
CA ARG A 11 -7.54 -4.35 7.31
C ARG A 11 -6.23 -4.00 7.99
N VAL A 12 -5.32 -3.40 7.24
CA VAL A 12 -3.99 -3.02 7.72
C VAL A 12 -3.81 -1.52 7.61
N LEU A 13 -3.35 -0.88 8.69
CA LEU A 13 -3.00 0.53 8.67
C LEU A 13 -1.56 0.70 8.17
N VAL A 14 -1.42 1.32 6.99
CA VAL A 14 -0.11 1.70 6.44
C VAL A 14 0.16 3.16 6.77
N ARG A 15 1.27 3.44 7.45
CA ARG A 15 1.68 4.81 7.78
C ARG A 15 2.42 5.46 6.60
N PRO A 16 2.40 6.79 6.46
CA PRO A 16 3.21 7.48 5.45
C PRO A 16 4.68 7.07 5.51
N GLY A 17 5.27 6.77 4.35
CA GLY A 17 6.65 6.29 4.22
C GLY A 17 6.89 4.83 4.62
N ALA A 18 5.85 4.09 5.05
CA ALA A 18 5.96 2.65 5.23
C ALA A 18 5.78 1.90 3.90
N VAL A 19 6.44 0.76 3.77
CA VAL A 19 6.28 -0.13 2.61
C VAL A 19 4.95 -0.86 2.72
N ILE A 20 4.27 -0.99 1.58
CA ILE A 20 3.01 -1.72 1.48
C ILE A 20 3.31 -3.23 1.66
N PRO A 21 2.69 -3.89 2.65
CA PRO A 21 3.03 -5.27 3.01
C PRO A 21 2.53 -6.33 2.03
N ALA A 22 1.43 -6.05 1.33
CA ALA A 22 0.75 -6.96 0.41
C ALA A 22 -0.17 -6.17 -0.54
N ASP A 23 -0.57 -6.78 -1.65
CA ASP A 23 -1.54 -6.19 -2.58
C ASP A 23 -2.92 -6.05 -1.92
N GLY A 24 -3.64 -4.98 -2.26
CA GLY A 24 -4.95 -4.71 -1.70
C GLY A 24 -5.59 -3.45 -2.26
N THR A 25 -6.73 -3.08 -1.67
CA THR A 25 -7.48 -1.87 -2.05
C THR A 25 -7.55 -0.92 -0.86
N ILE A 26 -7.33 0.37 -1.10
CA ILE A 26 -7.50 1.40 -0.08
C ILE A 26 -9.00 1.49 0.23
N VAL A 27 -9.37 1.21 1.48
CA VAL A 27 -10.76 1.30 1.93
C VAL A 27 -11.08 2.66 2.55
N GLU A 28 -10.09 3.32 3.16
CA GLU A 28 -10.23 4.62 3.81
C GLU A 28 -8.89 5.39 3.72
N GLY A 29 -8.97 6.70 3.50
CA GLY A 29 -7.80 7.59 3.39
C GLY A 29 -7.31 7.84 1.96
N GLN A 30 -6.36 8.75 1.84
CA GLN A 30 -5.65 9.07 0.59
C GLN A 30 -4.16 9.10 0.87
N SER A 31 -3.37 8.48 0.00
CA SER A 31 -1.92 8.57 0.06
C SER A 31 -1.33 8.47 -1.35
N SER A 32 -0.20 9.15 -1.55
CA SER A 32 0.66 8.91 -2.70
C SER A 32 1.49 7.67 -2.42
N VAL A 33 1.51 6.73 -3.36
CA VAL A 33 2.31 5.51 -3.27
C VAL A 33 3.41 5.60 -4.33
N ASP A 34 4.64 5.32 -3.91
CA ASP A 34 5.78 5.24 -4.80
C ASP A 34 5.89 3.81 -5.35
N GLU A 35 5.44 3.62 -6.59
CA GLU A 35 5.52 2.34 -7.31
C GLU A 35 6.86 2.19 -8.07
N SER A 36 7.84 3.08 -7.87
CA SER A 36 9.13 3.06 -8.58
C SER A 36 9.90 1.75 -8.44
N LEU A 37 9.75 1.06 -7.29
CA LEU A 37 10.38 -0.24 -7.02
C LEU A 37 9.82 -1.39 -7.87
N LEU A 38 8.63 -1.22 -8.47
CA LEU A 38 7.95 -2.27 -9.24
C LEU A 38 7.81 -1.91 -10.72
N THR A 39 7.59 -0.63 -11.06
CA THR A 39 7.34 -0.16 -12.44
C THR A 39 8.47 0.66 -13.05
N GLY A 40 9.38 1.20 -12.22
CA GLY A 40 10.45 2.11 -12.66
C GLY A 40 9.99 3.55 -12.94
N GLU A 41 8.73 3.89 -12.69
CA GLU A 41 8.25 5.27 -12.79
C GLU A 41 8.55 6.04 -11.51
N TYR A 42 9.26 7.17 -11.65
CA TYR A 42 9.75 8.00 -10.53
C TYR A 42 8.66 8.89 -9.90
N LEU A 43 7.46 8.94 -10.49
CA LEU A 43 6.39 9.79 -10.02
C LEU A 43 5.44 8.99 -9.11
N PRO A 44 5.23 9.40 -7.86
CA PRO A 44 4.28 8.77 -6.97
C PRO A 44 2.87 8.85 -7.57
N GLN A 45 2.18 7.72 -7.74
CA GLN A 45 0.78 7.74 -8.14
C GLN A 45 -0.09 8.03 -6.93
N ALA A 46 -0.95 9.05 -7.06
CA ALA A 46 -1.98 9.33 -6.08
C ALA A 46 -3.05 8.24 -6.13
N ARG A 47 -3.22 7.50 -5.03
CA ARG A 47 -4.31 6.52 -4.89
C ARG A 47 -5.33 7.10 -3.93
N SER A 48 -6.57 7.22 -4.40
CA SER A 48 -7.72 7.66 -3.62
C SER A 48 -8.84 6.64 -3.71
N VAL A 49 -9.66 6.60 -2.66
CA VAL A 49 -11.00 5.99 -2.69
C VAL A 49 -11.94 6.87 -3.49
#